data_AF-A0A3M7P5X3-F1
#
_entry.id   AF-A0A3M7P5X3-F1
#
_cell.length_a   1.000
_cell.length_b   1.000
_cell.length_c   1.000
_cell.angle_alpha   90.00
_cell.angle_beta   90.00
_cell.angle_gamma   90.00
#
_symmetry.space_group_name_H-M   'P 1'
#
loop_
_entity.id
_entity.type
_entity.pdbx_description
1 polymer ?
#
loop_
_entity_poly.entity_id
_entity_poly.type
_entity_poly.pdbx_seq_one_letter_code
_entity_poly.pdbx_strand_id
1 'polypeptide(L)'
;NYESCDFTKRIDQSVRFVRNTILVNFASSAEFSTQAMWAKPIRDLNENEFMDSSRLLVDSIRDLRNTLLQIPQDESDNLLDETGVEQHQIDDQVQAEPNVEITEEINEKLNSFDQERTNFDREVLKWDDNSNDIIVLSKQMCVLMIDMTNFTRGKGPIKSIAGIIQAAKKISEIGTKLEKLCRNLHDECPESQSKKELNRYLNLIPLFCNQLNIGSKVKENIIDIKNTFLFSL
;
A
#
# COMPACT_ATOMS: atom_id res chain seq x y z
N ASN A 1 -13.16 -6.91 -20.90
CA ASN A 1 -14.58 -7.21 -21.20
C ASN A 1 -15.18 -7.85 -19.96
N TYR A 2 -15.74 -7.04 -19.05
CA TYR A 2 -16.47 -7.55 -17.89
C TYR A 2 -17.96 -7.64 -18.26
N GLU A 3 -18.64 -8.70 -17.83
CA GLU A 3 -20.10 -8.75 -17.87
C GLU A 3 -20.70 -7.60 -17.04
N SER A 4 -21.88 -7.11 -17.44
CA SER A 4 -22.53 -5.97 -16.80
C SER A 4 -23.10 -6.37 -15.43
N CYS A 5 -22.26 -6.32 -14.39
CA CYS A 5 -22.63 -6.54 -13.00
C CYS A 5 -22.77 -5.20 -12.26
N ASP A 6 -23.32 -5.22 -11.06
CA ASP A 6 -23.55 -3.99 -10.27
C ASP A 6 -22.25 -3.26 -9.91
N PHE A 7 -21.13 -3.96 -9.94
CA PHE A 7 -19.78 -3.41 -9.81
C PHE A 7 -19.36 -2.58 -11.03
N THR A 8 -19.52 -3.11 -12.25
CA THR A 8 -19.23 -2.36 -13.50
C THR A 8 -20.14 -1.14 -13.63
N LYS A 9 -21.40 -1.23 -13.17
CA LYS A 9 -22.31 -0.07 -13.10
C LYS A 9 -21.85 0.99 -12.11
N ARG A 10 -21.37 0.60 -10.93
CA ARG A 10 -20.85 1.53 -9.91
C ARG A 10 -19.59 2.25 -10.41
N ILE A 11 -18.69 1.54 -11.08
CA ILE A 11 -17.53 2.15 -11.73
C ILE A 11 -17.96 3.10 -12.83
N ASP A 12 -18.86 2.68 -13.73
CA ASP A 12 -19.34 3.55 -14.81
C ASP A 12 -19.99 4.82 -14.27
N GLN A 13 -20.78 4.72 -13.19
CA GLN A 13 -21.36 5.87 -12.49
C GLN A 13 -20.28 6.79 -11.89
N SER A 14 -19.31 6.24 -11.18
CA SER A 14 -18.20 7.02 -10.60
C SER A 14 -17.33 7.68 -11.68
N VAL A 15 -17.03 6.97 -12.77
CA VAL A 15 -16.24 7.49 -13.90
C VAL A 15 -17.00 8.62 -14.60
N ARG A 16 -18.31 8.46 -14.81
CA ARG A 16 -19.16 9.53 -15.35
C ARG A 16 -19.23 10.73 -14.43
N PHE A 17 -19.31 10.53 -13.13
CA PHE A 17 -19.31 11.62 -12.15
C PHE A 17 -17.99 12.40 -12.16
N VAL A 18 -16.85 11.71 -12.15
CA VAL A 18 -15.53 12.35 -12.27
C VAL A 18 -15.41 13.11 -13.58
N ARG A 19 -15.81 12.50 -14.69
CA ARG A 19 -15.69 13.13 -16.01
C ARG A 19 -16.61 14.33 -16.19
N ASN A 20 -17.88 14.20 -15.83
CA ASN A 20 -18.90 15.20 -16.17
C ASN A 20 -19.00 16.31 -15.13
N THR A 21 -18.56 16.08 -13.89
CA THR A 21 -18.69 17.04 -12.80
C THR A 21 -17.33 17.52 -12.32
N ILE A 22 -16.46 16.60 -11.88
CA ILE A 22 -15.21 16.97 -11.20
C ILE A 22 -14.20 17.59 -12.16
N LEU A 23 -13.99 16.98 -13.33
CA LEU A 23 -13.09 17.52 -14.36
C LEU A 23 -13.60 18.84 -14.93
N VAL A 24 -14.91 18.99 -15.11
CA VAL A 24 -15.52 20.22 -15.63
C VAL A 24 -15.35 21.37 -14.63
N ASN A 25 -15.55 21.11 -13.34
CA ASN A 25 -15.36 22.12 -12.29
C ASN A 25 -13.89 22.52 -12.15
N PHE A 26 -12.98 21.56 -12.17
CA PHE A 26 -11.54 21.84 -12.16
C PHE A 26 -11.11 22.64 -13.39
N ALA A 27 -11.54 22.25 -14.59
CA ALA A 27 -11.22 22.97 -15.83
C ALA A 27 -11.76 24.41 -15.79
N SER A 28 -13.00 24.60 -15.34
CA SER A 28 -13.61 25.93 -15.20
C SER A 28 -12.86 26.80 -14.20
N SER A 29 -12.44 26.23 -13.07
CA SER A 29 -11.65 26.93 -12.06
C SER A 29 -10.24 27.28 -12.54
N ALA A 30 -9.60 26.38 -13.29
CA ALA A 30 -8.30 26.60 -13.92
C ALA A 30 -8.36 27.67 -15.01
N GLU A 31 -9.40 27.64 -15.84
CA GLU A 31 -9.66 28.66 -16.86
C GLU A 31 -9.93 30.02 -16.23
N PHE A 32 -10.76 30.09 -15.17
CA PHE A 32 -11.02 31.32 -14.45
C PHE A 32 -9.73 31.91 -13.85
N SER A 33 -8.94 31.06 -13.18
CA SER A 33 -7.65 31.45 -12.59
C SER A 33 -6.70 31.98 -13.66
N THR A 34 -6.62 31.29 -14.80
CA THR A 34 -5.81 31.75 -15.94
C THR A 34 -6.33 33.08 -16.47
N GLN A 35 -7.63 33.21 -16.76
CA GLN A 35 -8.21 34.45 -17.26
C GLN A 35 -8.03 35.63 -16.30
N ALA A 36 -8.09 35.40 -14.99
CA ALA A 36 -7.85 36.42 -13.96
C ALA A 36 -6.38 36.89 -13.95
N MET A 37 -5.42 35.98 -14.19
CA MET A 37 -4.00 36.31 -14.31
C MET A 37 -3.69 37.17 -15.56
N TRP A 38 -4.40 36.93 -16.66
CA TRP A 38 -4.18 37.63 -17.93
C TRP A 38 -5.12 38.84 -18.15
N ALA A 39 -6.05 39.09 -17.24
CA ALA A 39 -6.98 40.22 -17.31
C ALA A 39 -6.30 41.56 -16.95
N LYS A 40 -6.75 42.64 -17.60
CA LYS A 40 -6.40 44.02 -17.25
C LYS A 40 -7.68 44.81 -16.92
N PRO A 41 -7.86 45.33 -15.69
CA PRO A 41 -6.98 45.19 -14.52
C PRO A 41 -6.98 43.76 -13.96
N ILE A 42 -5.94 43.43 -13.19
CA ILE A 42 -5.78 42.13 -12.51
C ILE A 42 -7.03 41.87 -11.68
N ARG A 43 -7.66 40.71 -11.89
CA ARG A 43 -8.82 40.27 -11.12
C ARG A 43 -8.35 39.43 -9.93
N ASP A 44 -9.08 39.50 -8.82
CA ASP A 44 -8.80 38.68 -7.66
C ASP A 44 -8.93 37.20 -8.02
N LEU A 45 -7.90 36.42 -7.66
CA LEU A 45 -7.88 34.99 -7.85
C LEU A 45 -8.80 34.35 -6.80
N ASN A 46 -9.72 33.49 -7.25
CA ASN A 46 -10.47 32.65 -6.33
C ASN A 46 -9.65 31.40 -5.96
N GLU A 47 -8.56 31.62 -5.23
CA GLU A 47 -7.61 30.57 -4.84
C GLU A 47 -8.28 29.43 -4.07
N ASN A 48 -9.27 29.75 -3.23
CA ASN A 48 -10.01 28.76 -2.44
C ASN A 48 -10.79 27.79 -3.34
N GLU A 49 -11.49 28.31 -4.35
CA GLU A 49 -12.26 27.49 -5.29
C GLU A 49 -11.35 26.62 -6.18
N PHE A 50 -10.18 27.14 -6.56
CA PHE A 50 -9.18 26.37 -7.29
C PHE A 50 -8.56 25.25 -6.43
N MET A 51 -8.25 25.54 -5.16
CA MET A 51 -7.72 24.56 -4.23
C MET A 51 -8.76 23.47 -3.90
N ASP A 52 -10.02 23.84 -3.69
CA ASP A 52 -11.10 22.90 -3.42
C ASP A 52 -11.41 22.01 -4.62
N SER A 53 -11.45 22.57 -5.84
CA SER A 53 -11.65 21.78 -7.06
C SER A 53 -10.47 20.84 -7.35
N SER A 54 -9.23 21.28 -7.08
CA SER A 54 -8.03 20.46 -7.19
C SER A 54 -8.03 19.30 -6.19
N ARG A 55 -8.40 19.57 -4.94
CA ARG A 55 -8.49 18.53 -3.89
C ARG A 55 -9.57 17.50 -4.21
N LEU A 56 -10.74 17.97 -4.64
CA LEU A 56 -11.85 17.11 -5.02
C LEU A 56 -11.51 16.20 -6.20
N LEU A 57 -10.71 16.68 -7.17
CA LEU A 57 -10.19 15.87 -8.27
C LEU A 57 -9.27 14.74 -7.77
N VAL A 58 -8.33 15.06 -6.87
CA VAL A 58 -7.41 14.07 -6.30
C VAL A 58 -8.14 13.01 -5.48
N ASP A 59 -9.09 13.43 -4.64
CA ASP A 59 -9.88 12.51 -3.82
C ASP A 59 -10.78 11.62 -4.69
N SER A 60 -11.38 12.18 -5.74
CA SER A 60 -12.22 11.39 -6.66
C SER A 60 -11.44 10.35 -7.48
N ILE A 61 -10.20 10.66 -7.89
CA ILE A 61 -9.30 9.71 -8.57
C ILE A 61 -8.88 8.60 -7.61
N ARG A 62 -8.59 8.95 -6.35
CA ARG A 62 -8.27 7.98 -5.30
C ARG A 62 -9.44 7.02 -5.05
N ASP A 63 -10.67 7.53 -5.01
CA ASP A 63 -11.87 6.72 -4.81
C ASP A 63 -12.16 5.81 -6.01
N LEU A 64 -11.94 6.29 -7.23
CA LEU A 64 -12.03 5.44 -8.44
C LEU A 64 -11.02 4.29 -8.41
N ARG A 65 -9.76 4.59 -8.05
CA ARG A 65 -8.72 3.56 -7.90
C ARG A 65 -9.12 2.54 -6.83
N ASN A 66 -9.59 2.99 -5.67
CA ASN A 66 -10.01 2.11 -4.59
C ASN A 66 -11.22 1.25 -4.99
N THR A 67 -12.17 1.81 -5.73
CA THR A 67 -13.33 1.07 -6.26
C THR A 67 -12.91 0.02 -7.28
N LEU A 68 -11.97 0.35 -8.17
CA LEU A 68 -11.39 -0.59 -9.13
C LEU A 68 -10.58 -1.70 -8.47
N LEU A 69 -9.94 -1.42 -7.32
CA LEU A 69 -9.21 -2.43 -6.53
C LEU A 69 -10.15 -3.33 -5.71
N GLN A 70 -11.43 -2.99 -5.58
CA GLN A 70 -12.46 -3.78 -4.89
C GLN A 70 -13.21 -4.77 -5.81
N ILE A 71 -12.68 -5.08 -7.00
CA ILE A 71 -13.21 -6.17 -7.83
C ILE A 71 -13.38 -7.43 -6.95
N PRO A 72 -14.61 -7.97 -6.78
CA PRO A 72 -14.77 -9.33 -6.30
C PRO A 72 -14.08 -10.24 -7.30
N GLN A 73 -13.01 -10.90 -6.87
CA GLN A 73 -12.31 -11.92 -7.65
C GLN A 73 -13.17 -13.17 -7.72
N ASP A 74 -14.25 -13.14 -8.50
CA ASP A 74 -14.98 -14.34 -8.89
C ASP A 74 -14.48 -14.77 -10.29
N GLU A 75 -13.63 -15.80 -10.24
CA GLU A 75 -13.43 -16.83 -11.26
C GLU A 75 -13.30 -16.39 -12.74
N SER A 76 -12.09 -15.99 -13.15
CA SER A 76 -11.41 -16.45 -14.39
C SER A 76 -10.34 -15.47 -14.87
N ASP A 77 -9.20 -15.50 -14.18
CA ASP A 77 -7.91 -15.50 -14.88
C ASP A 77 -6.88 -16.17 -13.96
N ASN A 78 -7.10 -17.48 -13.81
CA ASN A 78 -6.07 -18.45 -13.45
C ASN A 78 -5.02 -18.47 -14.57
N LEU A 79 -4.02 -17.60 -14.45
CA LEU A 79 -2.73 -17.73 -15.13
C LEU A 79 -1.60 -17.37 -14.16
N LEU A 80 -1.75 -17.78 -12.91
CA LEU A 80 -0.65 -17.97 -11.95
C LEU A 80 -1.05 -19.14 -11.03
N ASP A 81 -1.26 -20.32 -11.60
CA ASP A 81 -1.23 -21.56 -10.83
C ASP A 81 -0.11 -22.45 -11.37
N GLU A 82 0.95 -22.58 -10.59
CA GLU A 82 1.68 -23.82 -10.40
C GLU A 82 2.73 -23.62 -9.30
N THR A 83 2.28 -23.65 -8.05
CA THR A 83 2.88 -24.52 -7.03
C THR A 83 1.78 -24.84 -6.03
N GLY A 84 1.07 -25.94 -6.31
CA GLY A 84 0.00 -26.45 -5.47
C GLY A 84 0.45 -26.63 -4.03
N VAL A 85 -0.35 -26.09 -3.11
CA VAL A 85 -0.42 -26.59 -1.74
C VAL A 85 -1.87 -26.94 -1.52
N GLU A 86 -2.12 -28.24 -1.55
CA GLU A 86 -3.39 -28.88 -1.23
C GLU A 86 -3.97 -28.25 0.05
N GLN A 87 -5.21 -27.75 -0.04
CA GLN A 87 -6.04 -27.51 1.12
C GLN A 87 -6.35 -28.85 1.78
N HIS A 88 -5.48 -29.28 2.70
CA HIS A 88 -5.92 -30.20 3.74
C HIS A 88 -6.90 -29.44 4.63
N GLN A 89 -8.17 -29.80 4.51
CA GLN A 89 -9.19 -29.56 5.52
C GLN A 89 -8.64 -30.06 6.87
N ILE A 90 -8.45 -29.15 7.81
CA ILE A 90 -8.37 -29.49 9.22
C ILE A 90 -9.38 -28.60 9.94
N ASP A 91 -10.28 -29.30 10.59
CA ASP A 91 -11.40 -28.85 11.40
C ASP A 91 -11.04 -27.79 12.45
N ASP A 92 -12.08 -27.01 12.72
CA ASP A 92 -12.49 -26.46 14.00
C ASP A 92 -11.66 -25.38 14.72
N GLN A 93 -12.31 -24.22 14.77
CA GLN A 93 -12.54 -23.42 15.98
C GLN A 93 -11.33 -22.72 16.61
N VAL A 94 -10.93 -21.57 16.04
CA VAL A 94 -10.69 -20.36 16.85
C VAL A 94 -11.02 -19.12 15.99
N GLN A 95 -12.26 -18.63 16.05
CA GLN A 95 -12.54 -17.22 15.74
C GLN A 95 -11.96 -16.41 16.91
N ALA A 96 -10.67 -16.08 16.84
CA ALA A 96 -10.07 -15.16 17.80
C ALA A 96 -10.51 -13.75 17.41
N GLU A 97 -11.61 -13.28 18.00
CA GLU A 97 -11.85 -11.84 18.07
C GLU A 97 -10.63 -11.19 18.75
N PRO A 98 -10.00 -10.17 18.15
CA PRO A 98 -8.85 -9.51 18.72
C PRO A 98 -9.32 -8.50 19.78
N ASN A 99 -10.08 -8.93 20.79
CA ASN A 99 -10.48 -8.12 21.94
C ASN A 99 -9.32 -8.03 22.95
N VAL A 100 -8.16 -7.56 22.49
CA VAL A 100 -7.01 -7.25 23.34
C VAL A 100 -6.84 -5.75 23.34
N GLU A 101 -6.89 -5.16 24.53
CA GLU A 101 -6.67 -3.75 24.81
C GLU A 101 -5.36 -3.28 24.16
N ILE A 102 -5.45 -2.35 23.21
CA ILE A 102 -4.28 -1.78 22.55
C ILE A 102 -3.64 -0.81 23.53
N THR A 103 -2.51 -1.20 24.13
CA THR A 103 -1.74 -0.34 25.05
C THR A 103 -1.32 0.96 24.36
N GLU A 104 -1.19 2.06 25.11
CA GLU A 104 -0.68 3.34 24.58
C GLU A 104 0.65 3.18 23.83
N GLU A 105 1.59 2.38 24.34
CA GLU A 105 2.87 2.09 23.68
C GLU A 105 2.70 1.42 22.30
N ILE A 106 1.68 0.58 22.12
CA ILE A 106 1.37 -0.07 20.84
C ILE A 106 0.83 0.96 19.86
N ASN A 107 -0.05 1.84 20.33
CA ASN A 107 -0.61 2.91 19.50
C ASN A 107 0.47 3.90 19.06
N GLU A 108 1.42 4.26 19.93
CA GLU A 108 2.54 5.13 19.58
C GLU A 108 3.41 4.54 18.46
N LYS A 109 3.77 3.25 18.57
CA LYS A 109 4.54 2.55 17.53
C LYS A 109 3.79 2.43 16.22
N LEU A 110 2.49 2.18 16.28
CA LEU A 110 1.64 2.13 15.09
C LEU A 110 1.48 3.52 14.43
N ASN A 111 1.47 4.60 15.21
CA ASN A 111 1.45 5.96 14.68
C ASN A 111 2.78 6.31 14.01
N SER A 112 3.91 5.93 14.62
CA SER A 112 5.24 6.05 14.00
C SER A 112 5.31 5.30 12.67
N PHE A 113 4.77 4.08 12.61
CA PHE A 113 4.68 3.31 11.37
C PHE A 113 3.85 4.01 10.30
N ASP A 114 2.70 4.59 10.64
CA ASP A 114 1.87 5.34 9.68
C ASP A 114 2.59 6.59 9.13
N GLN A 115 3.43 7.22 9.95
CA GLN A 115 4.27 8.36 9.53
C GLN A 115 5.34 7.90 8.54
N GLU A 116 6.07 6.82 8.84
CA GLU A 116 7.07 6.26 7.94
C GLU A 116 6.46 5.76 6.62
N ARG A 117 5.29 5.11 6.68
CA ARG A 117 4.50 4.75 5.49
C ARG A 117 4.21 5.97 4.63
N THR A 118 3.78 7.08 5.23
CA THR A 118 3.44 8.31 4.48
C THR A 118 4.69 8.90 3.79
N ASN A 119 5.85 8.83 4.44
CA ASN A 119 7.11 9.23 3.84
C ASN A 119 7.50 8.32 2.67
N PHE A 120 7.35 7.01 2.84
CA PHE A 120 7.57 6.03 1.78
C PHE A 120 6.64 6.25 0.57
N ASP A 121 5.33 6.44 0.80
CA ASP A 121 4.37 6.72 -0.26
C ASP A 121 4.75 7.97 -1.06
N ARG A 122 5.16 9.05 -0.37
CA ARG A 122 5.61 10.29 -1.01
C ARG A 122 6.86 10.07 -1.87
N GLU A 123 7.79 9.24 -1.41
CA GLU A 123 9.01 8.93 -2.15
C GLU A 123 8.70 8.11 -3.40
N VAL A 124 7.90 7.07 -3.24
CA VAL A 124 7.54 6.14 -4.29
C VAL A 124 6.66 6.77 -5.38
N LEU A 125 5.84 7.76 -5.04
CA LEU A 125 5.03 8.52 -6.02
C LEU A 125 5.88 9.35 -7.01
N LYS A 126 7.16 9.58 -6.73
CA LYS A 126 8.06 10.30 -7.64
C LYS A 126 8.52 9.43 -8.82
N TRP A 127 8.34 8.12 -8.72
CA TRP A 127 8.89 7.14 -9.67
C TRP A 127 7.75 6.46 -10.44
N ASP A 128 7.96 6.22 -11.73
CA ASP A 128 7.02 5.48 -12.59
C ASP A 128 7.18 3.95 -12.38
N ASP A 129 6.05 3.25 -12.39
CA ASP A 129 5.96 1.81 -12.09
C ASP A 129 6.13 0.94 -13.33
N ASN A 130 5.91 1.50 -14.53
CA ASN A 130 5.78 0.72 -15.76
C ASN A 130 7.06 -0.02 -16.19
N SER A 131 8.21 0.26 -15.57
CA SER A 131 9.48 -0.44 -15.85
C SER A 131 10.42 -0.51 -14.65
N ASN A 132 9.90 -0.36 -13.42
CA ASN A 132 10.73 -0.36 -12.22
C ASN A 132 10.29 -1.42 -11.21
N ASP A 133 10.84 -2.62 -11.36
CA ASP A 133 10.56 -3.75 -10.48
C ASP A 133 10.92 -3.46 -9.01
N ILE A 134 11.92 -2.61 -8.73
CA ILE A 134 12.28 -2.22 -7.35
C ILE A 134 11.11 -1.48 -6.70
N ILE A 135 10.47 -0.57 -7.44
CA ILE A 135 9.31 0.19 -6.95
C ILE A 135 8.09 -0.73 -6.78
N VAL A 136 7.83 -1.61 -7.75
CA VAL A 136 6.71 -2.56 -7.68
C VAL A 136 6.87 -3.50 -6.48
N LEU A 137 8.05 -4.10 -6.28
CA LEU A 137 8.32 -4.98 -5.14
C LEU A 137 8.23 -4.25 -3.80
N SER A 138 8.73 -3.00 -3.74
CA SER A 138 8.66 -2.18 -2.54
C SER A 138 7.21 -1.83 -2.16
N LYS A 139 6.35 -1.52 -3.15
CA LYS A 139 4.90 -1.34 -2.95
C LYS A 139 4.24 -2.62 -2.42
N GLN A 140 4.59 -3.78 -2.98
CA GLN A 140 4.04 -5.06 -2.54
C GLN A 140 4.42 -5.38 -1.09
N MET A 141 5.68 -5.13 -0.69
CA MET A 141 6.10 -5.28 0.72
C MET A 141 5.34 -4.33 1.64
N CYS A 142 5.13 -3.08 1.23
CA CYS A 142 4.40 -2.08 2.00
C CYS A 142 2.95 -2.50 2.27
N VAL A 143 2.24 -2.99 1.24
CA VAL A 143 0.85 -3.48 1.39
C VAL A 143 0.77 -4.64 2.39
N LEU A 144 1.67 -5.62 2.28
CA LEU A 144 1.69 -6.76 3.21
C LEU A 144 1.98 -6.31 4.65
N MET A 145 2.87 -5.34 4.84
CA MET A 145 3.16 -4.77 6.16
C MET A 145 1.98 -3.99 6.75
N ILE A 146 1.21 -3.30 5.90
CA ILE A 146 -0.04 -2.63 6.31
C ILE A 146 -1.09 -3.65 6.75
N ASP A 147 -1.22 -4.77 6.02
CA ASP A 147 -2.16 -5.83 6.41
C ASP A 147 -1.78 -6.47 7.74
N MET A 148 -0.49 -6.68 7.98
CA MET A 148 0.03 -7.21 9.26
C MET A 148 -0.16 -6.22 10.42
N THR A 149 0.02 -4.91 10.20
CA THR A 149 -0.23 -3.88 11.23
C THR A 149 -1.72 -3.63 11.46
N ASN A 150 -2.57 -3.76 10.44
CA ASN A 150 -4.02 -3.70 10.62
C ASN A 150 -4.54 -4.88 11.45
N PHE A 151 -3.95 -6.06 11.31
CA PHE A 151 -4.27 -7.21 12.17
C PHE A 151 -4.02 -6.90 13.65
N THR A 152 -2.96 -6.14 13.99
CA THR A 152 -2.72 -5.76 15.40
C THR A 152 -3.82 -4.83 15.93
N ARG A 153 -4.44 -4.04 15.05
CA ARG A 153 -5.61 -3.17 15.31
C ARG A 153 -6.96 -3.89 15.23
N GLY A 154 -6.96 -5.19 14.94
CA GLY A 154 -8.17 -5.98 14.74
C GLY A 154 -8.98 -5.61 13.48
N LYS A 155 -8.32 -5.00 12.49
CA LYS A 155 -8.91 -4.56 11.22
C LYS A 155 -8.16 -5.22 10.05
N GLY A 156 -8.67 -5.05 8.84
CA GLY A 156 -7.99 -5.48 7.62
C GLY A 156 -8.33 -6.91 7.17
N PRO A 157 -7.68 -7.38 6.09
CA PRO A 157 -8.04 -8.63 5.41
C PRO A 157 -7.54 -9.88 6.15
N ILE A 158 -6.48 -9.75 6.95
CA ILE A 158 -5.91 -10.86 7.72
C ILE A 158 -6.73 -11.04 9.00
N LYS A 159 -7.31 -12.23 9.19
CA LYS A 159 -8.13 -12.57 10.36
C LYS A 159 -7.54 -13.68 11.22
N SER A 160 -6.45 -14.30 10.77
CA SER A 160 -5.84 -15.46 11.42
C SER A 160 -4.33 -15.35 11.52
N ILE A 161 -3.76 -16.01 12.54
CA ILE A 161 -2.30 -16.14 12.71
C ILE A 161 -1.68 -16.83 11.48
N ALA A 162 -2.39 -17.77 10.86
CA ALA A 162 -1.95 -18.42 9.62
C ALA A 162 -1.75 -17.41 8.47
N GLY A 163 -2.66 -16.43 8.33
CA GLY A 163 -2.52 -15.36 7.35
C GLY A 163 -1.32 -14.45 7.62
N ILE A 164 -1.02 -14.18 8.89
CA ILE A 164 0.19 -13.43 9.31
C ILE A 164 1.47 -14.18 8.95
N ILE A 165 1.52 -15.49 9.19
CA ILE A 165 2.67 -16.33 8.81
C ILE A 165 2.85 -16.32 7.28
N GLN A 166 1.76 -16.38 6.53
CA GLN A 166 1.81 -16.33 5.06
C GLN A 166 2.28 -14.96 4.56
N ALA A 167 1.80 -13.86 5.15
CA ALA A 167 2.24 -12.51 4.82
C ALA A 167 3.75 -12.33 5.09
N ALA A 168 4.24 -12.78 6.24
CA ALA A 168 5.66 -12.74 6.58
C ALA A 168 6.54 -13.55 5.61
N LYS A 169 6.08 -14.74 5.18
CA LYS A 169 6.75 -15.52 4.12
C LYS A 169 6.81 -14.76 2.81
N LYS A 170 5.69 -14.19 2.35
CA LYS A 170 5.63 -13.39 1.12
C LYS A 170 6.55 -12.16 1.19
N ILE A 171 6.58 -11.44 2.32
CA ILE A 171 7.51 -10.31 2.52
C ILE A 171 8.96 -10.79 2.38
N SER A 172 9.31 -11.94 2.97
CA SER A 172 10.65 -12.50 2.85
C SER A 172 11.01 -12.84 1.40
N GLU A 173 10.10 -13.45 0.64
CA GLU A 173 10.31 -13.79 -0.77
C GLU A 173 10.50 -12.54 -1.64
N ILE A 174 9.67 -11.51 -1.44
CA ILE A 174 9.78 -10.23 -2.14
C ILE A 174 11.08 -9.52 -1.74
N GLY A 175 11.43 -9.54 -0.45
CA GLY A 175 12.68 -8.96 0.07
C GLY A 175 13.92 -9.57 -0.57
N THR A 176 13.97 -10.89 -0.77
CA THR A 176 15.08 -11.54 -1.48
C THR A 176 15.15 -11.12 -2.96
N LYS A 177 14.00 -10.97 -3.64
CA LYS A 177 13.95 -10.48 -5.03
C LYS A 177 14.44 -9.03 -5.13
N LEU A 178 13.98 -8.18 -4.21
CA LEU A 178 14.36 -6.77 -4.10
C LEU A 178 15.87 -6.63 -3.84
N GLU A 179 16.40 -7.40 -2.90
CA GLU A 179 17.84 -7.44 -2.61
C GLU A 179 18.65 -7.77 -3.87
N LYS A 180 18.24 -8.79 -4.63
CA LYS A 180 18.94 -9.21 -5.85
C LYS A 180 18.99 -8.09 -6.90
N LEU A 181 17.86 -7.40 -7.14
CA LEU A 181 17.82 -6.28 -8.08
C LEU A 181 18.71 -5.13 -7.63
N CYS A 182 18.65 -4.77 -6.35
CA CYS A 182 19.46 -3.70 -5.81
C CYS A 182 20.95 -4.05 -5.73
N ARG A 183 21.32 -5.34 -5.56
CA ARG A 183 22.72 -5.80 -5.66
C ARG A 183 23.26 -5.66 -7.08
N ASN A 184 22.46 -6.01 -8.10
CA ASN A 184 22.86 -5.78 -9.49
C ASN A 184 23.13 -4.29 -9.75
N LEU A 185 22.23 -3.41 -9.28
CA LEU A 185 22.41 -1.96 -9.41
C LEU A 185 23.64 -1.45 -8.62
N HIS A 186 23.87 -1.99 -7.44
CA HIS A 186 25.06 -1.68 -6.64
C HIS A 186 26.36 -2.02 -7.39
N ASP A 187 26.41 -3.16 -8.07
CA ASP A 187 27.61 -3.63 -8.77
C ASP A 187 27.94 -2.76 -10.00
N GLU A 188 26.93 -2.19 -10.65
CA GLU A 188 27.09 -1.23 -11.75
C GLU A 188 27.50 0.19 -11.29
N CYS A 189 27.32 0.51 -10.00
CA CYS A 189 27.64 1.83 -9.47
C CYS A 189 29.14 2.04 -9.24
N PRO A 190 29.70 3.22 -9.57
CA PRO A 190 31.08 3.57 -9.23
C PRO A 190 31.25 3.69 -7.70
N GLU A 191 32.46 3.41 -7.22
CA GLU A 191 32.77 3.48 -5.79
C GLU A 191 32.53 4.90 -5.25
N SER A 192 31.61 5.01 -4.30
CA SER A 192 31.15 6.27 -3.72
C SER A 192 30.61 6.05 -2.31
N GLN A 193 30.43 7.14 -1.54
CA GLN A 193 29.76 7.02 -0.24
C GLN A 193 28.32 6.52 -0.37
N SER A 194 27.60 6.97 -1.40
CA SER A 194 26.24 6.51 -1.69
C SER A 194 26.18 4.99 -1.96
N LYS A 195 27.19 4.42 -2.62
CA LYS A 195 27.30 2.97 -2.81
C LYS A 195 27.46 2.21 -1.48
N LYS A 196 28.26 2.75 -0.55
CA LYS A 196 28.45 2.16 0.79
C LYS A 196 27.18 2.24 1.64
N GLU A 197 26.46 3.36 1.57
CA GLU A 197 25.17 3.51 2.23
C GLU A 197 24.13 2.55 1.66
N LEU A 198 24.04 2.43 0.33
CA LEU A 198 23.18 1.45 -0.32
C LEU A 198 23.50 0.03 0.14
N ASN A 199 24.78 -0.35 0.18
CA ASN A 199 25.20 -1.66 0.68
C ASN A 199 24.79 -1.89 2.15
N ARG A 200 24.86 -0.86 2.99
CA ARG A 200 24.36 -0.95 4.38
C ARG A 200 22.86 -1.27 4.40
N TYR A 201 22.05 -0.53 3.64
CA TYR A 201 20.61 -0.79 3.56
C TYR A 201 20.28 -2.16 2.98
N LEU A 202 21.06 -2.62 1.99
CA LEU A 202 20.88 -3.95 1.40
C LEU A 202 21.10 -5.08 2.40
N ASN A 203 22.05 -4.93 3.33
CA ASN A 203 22.28 -5.93 4.36
C ASN A 203 21.23 -5.90 5.49
N LEU A 204 20.43 -4.83 5.59
CA LEU A 204 19.33 -4.75 6.55
C LEU A 204 18.07 -5.48 6.08
N ILE A 205 17.81 -5.52 4.77
CA ILE A 205 16.59 -6.14 4.22
C ILE A 205 16.45 -7.62 4.65
N PRO A 206 17.48 -8.48 4.51
CA PRO A 206 17.40 -9.87 4.96
C PRO A 206 17.23 -10.01 6.47
N LEU A 207 17.84 -9.11 7.26
CA LEU A 207 17.73 -9.11 8.71
C LEU A 207 16.26 -8.92 9.13
N PHE A 208 15.60 -7.88 8.60
CA PHE A 208 14.21 -7.59 8.91
C PHE A 208 13.25 -8.67 8.40
N CYS A 209 13.49 -9.21 7.19
CA CYS A 209 12.70 -10.33 6.68
C CYS A 209 12.77 -11.56 7.59
N ASN A 210 13.98 -11.89 8.08
CA ASN A 210 14.17 -12.98 9.02
C ASN A 210 13.50 -12.70 10.37
N GLN A 211 13.62 -11.48 10.89
CA GLN A 211 12.98 -11.07 12.14
C GLN A 211 11.45 -11.17 12.06
N LEU A 212 10.86 -10.69 10.97
CA LEU A 212 9.42 -10.81 10.70
C LEU A 212 8.98 -12.27 10.60
N ASN A 213 9.75 -13.11 9.92
CA ASN A 213 9.44 -14.52 9.73
C ASN A 213 9.52 -15.29 11.06
N ILE A 214 10.54 -15.02 11.89
CA ILE A 214 10.65 -15.60 13.24
C ILE A 214 9.49 -15.10 14.11
N GLY A 215 9.24 -13.79 14.14
CA GLY A 215 8.16 -13.19 14.93
C GLY A 215 6.77 -13.70 14.56
N SER A 216 6.52 -13.98 13.29
CA SER A 216 5.26 -14.57 12.83
C SER A 216 5.04 -16.02 13.29
N LYS A 217 6.12 -16.75 13.59
CA LYS A 217 6.10 -18.18 13.95
C LYS A 217 6.10 -18.42 15.46
N VAL A 218 6.38 -17.42 16.29
CA VAL A 218 6.31 -17.55 17.75
C VAL A 218 4.85 -17.80 18.12
N LYS A 219 4.54 -19.07 18.39
CA LYS A 219 3.19 -19.66 18.46
C LYS A 219 2.45 -19.39 19.77
N GLU A 220 2.91 -18.50 20.64
CA GLU A 220 2.45 -18.57 22.04
C GLU A 220 1.21 -17.75 22.38
N ASN A 221 0.91 -16.61 21.76
CA ASN A 221 -0.41 -15.97 21.80
C ASN A 221 -0.48 -14.83 20.77
N ILE A 222 -1.68 -14.41 20.37
CA ILE A 222 -1.88 -13.18 19.55
C ILE A 222 -1.18 -11.98 20.21
N ILE A 223 -1.14 -11.95 21.54
CA ILE A 223 -0.49 -10.91 22.34
C ILE A 223 1.03 -10.91 22.14
N ASP A 224 1.67 -12.08 22.16
CA ASP A 224 3.11 -12.23 21.98
C ASP A 224 3.55 -11.94 20.54
N ILE A 225 2.70 -12.32 19.57
CA ILE A 225 2.88 -12.01 18.16
C ILE A 225 2.81 -10.48 17.95
N LYS A 226 1.80 -9.81 18.52
CA LYS A 226 1.68 -8.34 18.47
C LYS A 226 2.90 -7.66 19.10
N ASN A 227 3.33 -8.09 20.29
CA ASN A 227 4.51 -7.54 20.96
C ASN A 227 5.77 -7.72 20.10
N THR A 228 5.99 -8.91 19.54
CA THR A 228 7.18 -9.20 18.73
C THR A 228 7.26 -8.33 17.46
N PHE A 229 6.14 -8.12 16.76
CA PHE A 229 6.12 -7.26 15.58
C PHE A 229 6.39 -5.79 15.92
N LEU A 230 5.88 -5.33 17.05
CA LEU A 230 6.04 -3.94 17.48
C LEU A 230 7.43 -3.67 18.06
N PHE A 231 8.14 -4.67 18.58
CA PHE A 231 9.55 -4.51 18.95
C PHE A 231 10.51 -4.59 17.74
N SER A 232 10.02 -5.08 16.59
CA SER A 232 10.79 -5.13 15.34
C SER A 232 10.61 -3.91 14.42
N LEU A 233 9.62 -3.07 14.71
CA LEU A 233 9.37 -1.76 14.09
C LEU A 233 10.05 -0.66 14.92
#